data_AF-A0A1G0ZN99-F1
#
_entry.id   AF-A0A1G0ZN99-F1
#
_cell.length_a   1.000
_cell.length_b   1.000
_cell.length_c   1.000
_cell.angle_alpha   90.00
_cell.angle_beta   90.00
_cell.angle_gamma   90.00
#
_symmetry.space_group_name_H-M   'P 1'
#
loop_
_entity.id
_entity.type
_entity.pdbx_description
1 polymer ?
#
loop_
_entity_poly.entity_id
_entity_poly.type
_entity_poly.pdbx_seq_one_letter_code
_entity_poly.pdbx_strand_id
1 'polypeptide(L)'
;MEKDEMNKEKKMRKQNPGCPEHDEVSAHFDGKLEKGSLESEHIGSCSECQAKLKDFSSIAEILDRKTAGKLPDNFTEKMLHRVRTKISAEKNPVIPFYLVQFMKAAAVFLIIAVIFVYVKNSSGEKAQVAVNAPVRSSPPAVLVSAVPEKKSPGKIDIPGEIKLRDLRDVSTSPDIRFMNFTNARENLTEKPIAIPESVSHVWVAENIKEAVEKARRCLIEAGIPGDSINFTSDGKGTSTLSLDINKKQLSSFVKLYANDGFELLSPAQPQPEQNVFFGEASDPVGYELKIVSKNR
;
A
#
# COMPACT_ATOMS: atom_id res chain seq x y z
N MET A 1 18.68 2.47 48.32
CA MET A 1 17.38 1.78 48.45
C MET A 1 16.90 1.21 47.12
N GLU A 2 17.12 1.87 45.99
CA GLU A 2 16.71 1.37 44.65
C GLU A 2 17.48 0.13 44.15
N LYS A 3 18.70 -0.12 44.66
CA LYS A 3 19.50 -1.32 44.34
C LYS A 3 19.05 -2.60 45.06
N ASP A 4 18.26 -2.47 46.13
CA ASP A 4 17.83 -3.62 46.94
C ASP A 4 16.52 -4.23 46.44
N GLU A 5 15.66 -3.47 45.76
CA GLU A 5 14.44 -4.00 45.13
C GLU A 5 14.75 -4.78 43.85
N MET A 6 15.71 -4.32 43.06
CA MET A 6 16.16 -5.02 41.84
C MET A 6 16.85 -6.37 42.15
N ASN A 7 17.34 -6.56 43.38
CA ASN A 7 17.93 -7.81 43.86
C ASN A 7 16.90 -8.78 44.45
N LYS A 8 15.68 -8.30 44.73
CA LYS A 8 14.60 -9.11 45.33
C LYS A 8 13.76 -9.81 44.27
N GLU A 9 13.53 -9.19 43.11
CA GLU A 9 12.90 -9.84 41.95
C GLU A 9 13.79 -10.95 41.37
N LYS A 10 15.12 -10.78 41.34
CA LYS A 10 16.05 -11.85 40.96
C LYS A 10 16.06 -13.03 41.94
N LYS A 11 15.68 -12.81 43.20
CA LYS A 11 15.69 -13.85 44.24
C LYS A 11 14.42 -14.70 44.30
N MET A 12 13.32 -14.27 43.66
CA MET A 12 12.04 -15.00 43.65
C MET A 12 11.79 -15.86 42.40
N ARG A 13 12.70 -15.87 41.42
CA ARG A 13 12.69 -16.87 40.33
C ARG A 13 13.43 -18.17 40.67
N LYS A 14 13.75 -18.41 41.95
CA LYS A 14 14.25 -19.71 42.40
C LYS A 14 13.10 -20.69 42.56
N GLN A 15 13.20 -21.78 41.80
CA GLN A 15 12.41 -23.02 41.85
C GLN A 15 11.18 -23.08 40.93
N ASN A 16 11.44 -23.13 39.62
CA ASN A 16 10.74 -24.09 38.78
C ASN A 16 11.79 -25.06 38.20
N PRO A 17 11.57 -26.39 38.21
CA PRO A 17 12.43 -27.37 37.53
C PRO A 17 12.22 -27.34 36.01
N GLY A 18 11.95 -26.16 35.45
CA GLY A 18 11.70 -25.95 34.04
C GLY A 18 12.92 -25.39 33.33
N CYS A 19 12.99 -25.61 32.03
CA CYS A 19 14.00 -24.99 31.18
C CYS A 19 13.93 -23.46 31.30
N PRO A 20 15.09 -22.76 31.25
CA PRO A 20 15.18 -21.31 31.25
C PRO A 20 14.36 -20.68 30.12
N GLU A 21 14.02 -19.41 30.30
CA GLU A 21 13.25 -18.67 29.29
C GLU A 21 14.03 -18.60 27.97
N HIS A 22 13.31 -18.51 26.86
CA HIS A 22 13.90 -18.48 25.51
C HIS A 22 14.97 -17.38 25.37
N ASP A 23 14.75 -16.24 26.02
CA ASP A 23 15.66 -15.09 25.98
C ASP A 23 17.01 -15.40 26.64
N GLU A 24 17.04 -16.22 27.69
CA GLU A 24 18.28 -16.65 28.36
C GLU A 24 19.07 -17.64 27.50
N VAL A 25 18.38 -18.56 26.82
CA VAL A 25 19.00 -19.48 25.86
C VAL A 25 19.57 -18.74 24.65
N SER A 26 18.85 -17.74 24.15
CA SER A 26 19.31 -16.85 23.08
C SER A 26 20.51 -16.02 23.52
N ALA A 27 20.47 -15.43 24.73
CA ALA A 27 21.60 -14.69 25.29
C ALA A 27 22.84 -15.58 25.48
N HIS A 28 22.66 -16.86 25.84
CA HIS A 28 23.74 -17.84 25.92
C HIS A 28 24.34 -18.13 24.53
N PHE A 29 23.49 -18.31 23.51
CA PHE A 29 23.94 -18.50 22.12
C PHE A 29 24.77 -17.31 21.61
N ASP A 30 24.34 -16.08 21.91
CA ASP A 30 25.04 -14.84 21.59
C ASP A 30 26.32 -14.60 22.43
N GLY A 31 26.61 -15.44 23.43
CA GLY A 31 27.72 -15.25 24.37
C GLY A 31 27.55 -14.06 25.32
N LYS A 32 26.33 -13.54 25.46
CA LYS A 32 25.97 -12.42 26.34
C LYS A 32 25.55 -12.84 27.75
N LEU A 33 25.33 -14.14 27.96
CA LEU A 33 25.02 -14.67 29.29
C LEU A 33 26.29 -14.78 30.14
N GLU A 34 26.20 -14.41 31.42
CA GLU A 34 27.32 -14.52 32.35
C GLU A 34 27.75 -15.99 32.53
N LYS A 35 29.04 -16.27 32.31
CA LYS A 35 29.59 -17.61 32.48
C LYS A 35 29.55 -18.01 33.95
N GLY A 36 28.90 -19.13 34.26
CA GLY A 36 28.73 -19.63 35.63
C GLY A 36 27.42 -19.20 36.30
N SER A 37 26.46 -18.63 35.55
CA SER A 37 25.08 -18.51 36.02
C SER A 37 24.41 -19.89 36.07
N LEU A 38 23.41 -20.06 36.94
CA LEU A 38 22.67 -21.32 37.08
C LEU A 38 22.00 -21.72 35.75
N GLU A 39 21.58 -20.72 34.98
CA GLU A 39 20.96 -20.86 33.67
C GLU A 39 21.99 -21.34 32.64
N SER A 40 23.22 -20.82 32.66
CA SER A 40 24.31 -21.28 31.77
C SER A 40 24.69 -22.73 32.04
N GLU A 41 24.80 -23.14 33.30
CA GLU A 41 25.08 -24.53 33.68
C GLU A 41 23.93 -25.48 33.28
N HIS A 42 22.68 -25.03 33.45
CA HIS A 42 21.51 -25.78 33.00
C HIS A 42 21.49 -25.92 31.48
N ILE A 43 21.70 -24.84 30.73
CA ILE A 43 21.72 -24.87 29.26
C ILE A 43 22.79 -25.83 28.74
N GLY A 44 23.95 -25.89 29.40
CA GLY A 44 25.03 -26.82 29.07
C GLY A 44 24.69 -28.30 29.30
N SER A 45 23.80 -28.61 30.25
CA SER A 45 23.48 -29.99 30.67
C SER A 45 22.08 -30.49 30.26
N CYS A 46 21.17 -29.60 29.89
CA CYS A 46 19.79 -29.91 29.54
C CYS A 46 19.61 -30.23 28.05
N SER A 47 19.08 -31.41 27.72
CA SER A 47 18.87 -31.86 26.34
C SER A 47 17.89 -30.99 25.54
N GLU A 48 16.84 -30.48 26.18
CA GLU A 48 15.87 -29.58 25.52
C GLU A 48 16.50 -28.23 25.16
N CYS A 49 17.33 -27.68 26.05
CA CYS A 49 18.05 -26.43 25.78
C CYS A 49 19.10 -26.62 24.69
N GLN A 50 19.81 -27.75 24.68
CA GLN A 50 20.74 -28.10 23.60
C GLN A 50 20.05 -28.26 22.25
N ALA A 51 18.84 -28.83 22.20
CA ALA A 51 18.06 -28.91 20.98
C ALA A 51 17.75 -27.52 20.40
N LYS A 52 17.33 -26.57 21.24
CA LYS A 52 17.09 -25.18 20.84
C LYS A 52 18.37 -24.48 20.35
N LEU A 53 19.51 -24.70 21.01
CA LEU A 53 20.79 -24.15 20.56
C LEU A 53 21.19 -24.70 19.17
N LYS A 54 20.88 -25.97 18.90
CA LYS A 54 21.11 -26.58 17.58
C LYS A 54 20.21 -25.97 16.51
N ASP A 55 18.97 -25.61 16.84
CA ASP A 55 18.08 -24.91 15.93
C ASP A 55 18.63 -23.51 15.60
N PHE A 56 19.12 -22.77 16.60
CA PHE A 56 19.78 -21.48 16.37
C PHE A 56 21.03 -21.60 15.49
N SER A 57 21.89 -22.60 15.74
CA SER A 57 23.07 -22.81 14.90
C SER A 57 22.70 -23.17 13.46
N SER A 58 21.68 -24.00 13.27
CA SER A 58 21.17 -24.37 11.93
C SER A 58 20.64 -23.15 11.16
N ILE A 59 19.88 -22.27 11.83
CA ILE A 59 19.38 -21.03 11.23
C ILE A 59 20.57 -20.11 10.87
N ALA A 60 21.54 -19.96 11.77
CA ALA A 60 22.73 -19.15 11.53
C ALA A 60 23.53 -19.67 10.32
N GLU A 61 23.75 -20.98 10.21
CA GLU A 61 24.41 -21.60 9.06
C GLU A 61 23.66 -21.37 7.74
N ILE A 62 22.32 -21.44 7.74
CA ILE A 62 21.50 -21.16 6.56
C ILE A 62 21.62 -19.70 6.16
N LEU A 63 21.63 -18.79 7.13
CA LEU A 63 21.81 -17.36 6.89
C LEU A 63 23.20 -17.09 6.32
N ASP A 64 24.26 -17.60 6.95
CA ASP A 64 25.64 -17.44 6.50
C ASP A 64 25.84 -18.01 5.10
N ARG A 65 25.30 -19.20 4.79
CA ARG A 65 25.38 -19.78 3.45
C ARG A 65 24.68 -18.91 2.39
N LYS A 66 23.60 -18.20 2.76
CA LYS A 66 22.87 -17.31 1.85
C LYS A 66 23.54 -15.93 1.72
N THR A 67 24.23 -15.45 2.75
CA THR A 67 24.85 -14.11 2.79
C THR A 67 26.32 -14.12 2.36
N ALA A 68 27.05 -15.21 2.57
CA ALA A 68 28.49 -15.35 2.28
C ALA A 68 28.89 -15.14 0.80
N GLY A 69 27.91 -15.10 -0.12
CA GLY A 69 28.17 -14.88 -1.55
C GLY A 69 27.61 -13.60 -2.15
N LYS A 70 26.97 -12.69 -1.37
CA LYS A 70 26.06 -11.70 -1.96
C LYS A 70 26.11 -10.27 -1.42
N LEU A 71 27.15 -9.85 -0.69
CA LEU A 71 27.40 -8.42 -0.52
C LEU A 71 28.52 -7.99 -1.48
N PRO A 72 28.21 -7.36 -2.62
CA PRO A 72 29.25 -6.72 -3.41
C PRO A 72 29.90 -5.64 -2.55
N ASP A 73 31.24 -5.52 -2.60
CA ASP A 73 32.05 -4.62 -1.76
C ASP A 73 31.59 -3.14 -1.78
N ASN A 74 30.80 -2.77 -2.78
CA ASN A 74 30.27 -1.41 -3.00
C ASN A 74 28.74 -1.30 -2.83
N PHE A 75 28.09 -2.23 -2.12
CA PHE A 75 26.63 -2.20 -1.90
C PHE A 75 26.19 -0.93 -1.19
N THR A 76 26.86 -0.59 -0.09
CA THR A 76 26.56 0.58 0.74
C THR A 76 26.75 1.87 -0.05
N GLU A 77 27.83 1.98 -0.83
CA GLU A 77 28.07 3.13 -1.70
C GLU A 77 27.05 3.25 -2.82
N LYS A 78 26.68 2.14 -3.47
CA LYS A 78 25.63 2.13 -4.51
C LYS A 78 24.26 2.52 -3.95
N MET A 79 23.94 2.09 -2.74
CA MET A 79 22.69 2.44 -2.07
C MET A 79 22.66 3.93 -1.70
N LEU A 80 23.74 4.44 -1.09
CA LEU A 80 23.88 5.86 -0.77
C LEU A 80 23.85 6.75 -2.02
N HIS A 81 24.48 6.33 -3.11
CA HIS A 81 24.43 7.03 -4.38
C HIS A 81 23.00 7.09 -4.92
N ARG A 82 22.26 5.97 -4.93
CA ARG A 82 20.86 5.95 -5.38
C ARG A 82 19.97 6.89 -4.56
N VAL A 83 20.13 6.91 -3.24
CA VAL A 83 19.36 7.79 -2.36
C VAL A 83 19.66 9.26 -2.66
N ARG A 84 20.93 9.64 -2.78
CA ARG A 84 21.33 11.02 -3.13
C ARG A 84 20.81 11.45 -4.50
N THR A 85 20.84 10.56 -5.49
CA THR A 85 20.31 10.87 -6.83
C THR A 85 18.79 11.06 -6.82
N LYS A 86 18.03 10.30 -6.03
CA LYS A 86 16.58 10.50 -5.90
C LYS A 86 16.26 11.82 -5.19
N ILE A 87 16.94 12.12 -4.08
CA ILE A 87 16.78 13.39 -3.36
C ILE A 87 17.15 14.60 -4.24
N SER A 88 18.11 14.45 -5.15
CA SER A 88 18.54 15.53 -6.05
C SER A 88 17.63 15.67 -7.28
N ALA A 89 17.06 14.58 -7.79
CA ALA A 89 16.14 14.58 -8.91
C ALA A 89 14.73 15.09 -8.54
N GLU A 90 14.34 14.96 -7.28
CA GLU A 90 13.04 15.42 -6.76
C GLU A 90 13.05 16.90 -6.37
N LYS A 91 14.19 17.59 -6.48
CA LYS A 91 14.23 19.06 -6.49
C LYS A 91 13.60 19.52 -7.80
N ASN A 92 12.31 19.85 -7.75
CA ASN A 92 11.57 20.53 -8.81
C ASN A 92 12.49 21.54 -9.52
N PRO A 93 12.65 21.48 -10.85
CA PRO A 93 13.38 22.52 -11.56
C PRO A 93 12.68 23.82 -11.24
N VAL A 94 13.38 24.70 -10.51
CA VAL A 94 12.84 26.00 -10.13
C VAL A 94 12.77 26.81 -11.41
N ILE A 95 11.63 26.73 -12.12
CA ILE A 95 11.41 27.52 -13.33
C ILE A 95 11.46 28.98 -12.88
N PRO A 96 12.41 29.78 -13.37
CA PRO A 96 12.56 31.14 -12.88
C PRO A 96 11.30 31.94 -13.23
N PHE A 97 10.83 32.72 -12.25
CA PHE A 97 9.52 33.39 -12.26
C PHE A 97 9.23 34.21 -13.53
N TYR A 98 10.25 34.75 -14.19
CA TYR A 98 10.11 35.51 -15.44
C TYR A 98 9.58 34.65 -16.61
N LEU A 99 9.97 33.37 -16.71
CA LEU A 99 9.46 32.48 -17.78
C LEU A 99 7.95 32.21 -17.62
N VAL A 100 7.49 32.10 -16.38
CA VAL A 100 6.05 31.96 -16.08
C VAL A 100 5.27 33.23 -16.46
N GLN A 101 5.87 34.42 -16.30
CA GLN A 101 5.26 35.68 -16.74
C GLN A 101 5.14 35.76 -18.27
N PHE A 102 6.17 35.34 -19.01
CA PHE A 102 6.13 35.32 -20.48
C PHE A 102 5.08 34.34 -21.02
N MET A 103 4.92 33.16 -20.40
CA MET A 103 3.87 32.22 -20.81
C MET A 103 2.46 32.77 -20.59
N LYS A 104 2.23 33.51 -19.48
CA LYS A 104 0.94 34.17 -19.23
C LYS A 104 0.66 35.29 -20.24
N ALA A 105 1.68 36.07 -20.60
CA ALA A 105 1.53 37.12 -21.62
C ALA A 105 1.20 36.53 -23.00
N ALA A 106 1.88 35.45 -23.41
CA ALA A 106 1.61 34.77 -24.68
C ALA A 106 0.18 34.22 -24.78
N ALA A 107 -0.36 33.67 -23.69
CA ALA A 107 -1.75 33.20 -23.65
C ALA A 107 -2.76 34.34 -23.86
N VAL A 108 -2.51 35.52 -23.29
CA VAL A 108 -3.37 36.71 -23.49
C VAL A 108 -3.32 37.19 -24.94
N PHE A 109 -2.13 37.21 -25.56
CA PHE A 109 -2.01 37.57 -26.98
C PHE A 109 -2.76 36.60 -27.91
N LEU A 110 -2.76 35.29 -27.62
CA LEU A 110 -3.55 34.32 -28.36
C LEU A 110 -5.05 34.58 -28.25
N ILE A 111 -5.55 34.89 -27.05
CA ILE A 111 -6.98 35.22 -26.84
C ILE A 111 -7.36 36.48 -27.62
N ILE A 112 -6.52 37.53 -27.57
CA ILE A 112 -6.77 38.78 -28.32
C ILE A 112 -6.76 38.52 -29.82
N ALA A 113 -5.81 37.72 -30.33
CA ALA A 113 -5.74 37.37 -31.75
C ALA A 113 -6.99 36.61 -32.21
N VAL A 114 -7.48 35.66 -31.41
CA VAL A 114 -8.72 34.92 -31.71
C VAL A 114 -9.93 35.85 -31.74
N ILE A 115 -10.07 36.76 -30.78
CA ILE A 115 -11.16 37.76 -30.76
C ILE A 115 -11.08 38.67 -31.99
N PHE A 116 -9.88 39.12 -32.36
CA PHE A 116 -9.69 40.00 -33.51
C PHE A 116 -10.06 39.32 -34.84
N VAL A 117 -9.68 38.04 -35.01
CA VAL A 117 -10.10 37.22 -36.15
C VAL A 117 -11.61 37.05 -36.16
N TYR A 118 -12.23 36.76 -35.02
CA TYR A 118 -13.68 36.59 -34.90
C TYR A 118 -14.45 37.86 -35.30
N VAL A 119 -14.09 39.02 -34.76
CA VAL A 119 -14.76 40.30 -35.07
C VAL A 119 -14.59 40.69 -36.53
N LYS A 120 -13.41 40.46 -37.12
CA LYS A 120 -13.15 40.73 -38.54
C LYS A 120 -13.98 39.82 -39.43
N ASN A 121 -14.17 38.56 -39.06
CA ASN A 121 -14.98 37.61 -39.84
C ASN A 121 -16.48 37.88 -39.68
N SER A 122 -16.94 38.28 -38.49
CA SER A 122 -18.35 38.61 -38.23
C SER A 122 -18.79 39.96 -38.78
N SER A 123 -17.88 40.87 -39.12
CA SER A 123 -18.22 42.16 -39.75
C SER A 123 -18.59 42.04 -41.24
N GLY A 124 -18.49 40.84 -41.83
CA GLY A 124 -18.88 40.55 -43.22
C GLY A 124 -20.31 40.01 -43.39
N GLU A 125 -20.97 39.54 -42.33
CA GLU A 125 -22.33 38.98 -42.41
C GLU A 125 -23.36 39.94 -41.82
N LYS A 126 -24.10 40.63 -42.69
CA LYS A 126 -25.36 41.29 -42.33
C LYS A 126 -26.42 40.21 -42.05
N ALA A 127 -26.41 39.67 -40.84
CA ALA A 127 -27.51 38.84 -40.35
C ALA A 127 -28.67 39.72 -39.87
N GLN A 128 -29.83 39.53 -40.50
CA GLN A 128 -31.07 40.23 -40.21
C GLN A 128 -31.55 39.94 -38.77
N VAL A 129 -31.87 41.02 -38.07
CA VAL A 129 -32.53 41.00 -36.76
C VAL A 129 -34.00 40.65 -36.97
N ALA A 130 -34.40 39.43 -36.59
CA ALA A 130 -35.82 39.09 -36.42
C ALA A 130 -36.23 39.34 -34.97
N VAL A 131 -36.87 40.50 -34.76
CA VAL A 131 -37.64 40.82 -33.56
C VAL A 131 -38.93 40.00 -33.60
N ASN A 132 -39.21 39.23 -32.55
CA ASN A 132 -40.57 38.94 -32.09
C ASN A 132 -40.55 38.68 -30.57
N ALA A 133 -41.34 39.48 -29.85
CA ALA A 133 -41.67 39.37 -28.42
C ALA A 133 -43.20 39.10 -28.31
N PRO A 134 -43.87 39.07 -27.14
CA PRO A 134 -43.54 38.60 -25.77
C PRO A 134 -44.67 37.68 -25.18
N VAL A 135 -44.61 37.41 -23.84
CA VAL A 135 -45.73 37.20 -22.87
C VAL A 135 -45.92 35.78 -22.26
N ARG A 136 -45.32 35.61 -21.07
CA ARG A 136 -45.93 35.41 -19.73
C ARG A 136 -46.96 34.27 -19.51
N SER A 137 -46.65 33.31 -18.64
CA SER A 137 -47.38 33.03 -17.38
C SER A 137 -46.71 31.91 -16.56
N SER A 138 -46.76 32.07 -15.23
CA SER A 138 -46.10 31.29 -14.19
C SER A 138 -46.95 30.06 -13.74
N PRO A 139 -46.47 29.20 -12.81
CA PRO A 139 -46.81 27.76 -12.67
C PRO A 139 -47.96 27.46 -11.68
N PRO A 140 -48.25 26.17 -11.38
CA PRO A 140 -47.72 25.62 -10.12
C PRO A 140 -47.31 24.13 -10.11
N ALA A 141 -46.56 23.84 -9.04
CA ALA A 141 -46.05 22.61 -8.46
C ALA A 141 -46.86 21.30 -8.63
N VAL A 142 -46.15 20.15 -8.51
CA VAL A 142 -46.48 19.04 -7.59
C VAL A 142 -45.30 18.04 -7.46
N LEU A 143 -44.79 17.97 -6.22
CA LEU A 143 -44.25 16.84 -5.44
C LEU A 143 -43.05 16.01 -5.94
N VAL A 144 -41.88 16.39 -5.44
CA VAL A 144 -40.74 15.50 -5.13
C VAL A 144 -41.04 14.77 -3.81
N SER A 145 -41.00 13.44 -3.82
CA SER A 145 -41.04 12.61 -2.61
C SER A 145 -39.61 12.42 -2.09
N ALA A 146 -39.23 13.19 -1.07
CA ALA A 146 -38.01 12.99 -0.30
C ALA A 146 -38.39 12.41 1.07
N VAL A 147 -37.82 11.25 1.38
CA VAL A 147 -37.89 10.61 2.69
C VAL A 147 -36.99 11.40 3.66
N PRO A 148 -37.47 11.77 4.87
CA PRO A 148 -36.68 12.54 5.82
C PRO A 148 -35.84 11.61 6.70
N GLU A 149 -34.52 11.75 6.67
CA GLU A 149 -33.64 11.16 7.68
C GLU A 149 -33.31 12.19 8.78
N LYS A 150 -33.30 11.67 10.00
CA LYS A 150 -33.47 12.37 11.27
C LYS A 150 -32.15 13.01 11.72
N LYS A 151 -32.07 14.34 11.68
CA LYS A 151 -30.98 15.12 12.31
C LYS A 151 -31.04 15.02 13.83
N SER A 152 -29.96 14.56 14.47
CA SER A 152 -29.70 14.76 15.90
C SER A 152 -28.97 16.11 16.12
N PRO A 153 -29.14 16.74 17.30
CA PRO A 153 -28.76 18.14 17.51
C PRO A 153 -27.27 18.30 17.83
N GLY A 154 -26.75 19.47 17.48
CA GLY A 154 -25.33 19.75 17.38
C GLY A 154 -24.53 19.78 18.69
N LYS A 155 -23.21 19.76 18.51
CA LYS A 155 -22.24 20.24 19.48
C LYS A 155 -21.18 21.02 18.73
N ILE A 156 -20.91 22.21 19.25
CA ILE A 156 -20.00 23.22 18.70
C ILE A 156 -18.57 22.70 18.90
N ASP A 157 -17.85 22.44 17.82
CA ASP A 157 -16.41 22.12 17.86
C ASP A 157 -15.61 23.41 18.06
N ILE A 158 -14.87 23.47 19.18
CA ILE A 158 -13.84 24.49 19.41
C ILE A 158 -12.53 23.94 18.82
N PRO A 159 -11.76 24.70 18.02
CA PRO A 159 -10.51 24.22 17.43
C PRO A 159 -9.47 23.97 18.52
N GLY A 160 -9.03 22.71 18.70
CA GLY A 160 -7.89 22.35 19.54
C GLY A 160 -8.10 21.26 20.60
N GLU A 161 -9.30 20.66 20.70
CA GLU A 161 -9.54 19.59 21.67
C GLU A 161 -9.15 18.20 21.10
N ILE A 162 -8.05 17.63 21.58
CA ILE A 162 -7.70 16.23 21.35
C ILE A 162 -8.61 15.37 22.23
N LYS A 163 -9.55 14.65 21.60
CA LYS A 163 -10.47 13.74 22.29
C LYS A 163 -9.65 12.57 22.86
N LEU A 164 -9.58 12.45 24.19
CA LEU A 164 -8.94 11.33 24.93
C LEU A 164 -9.53 9.93 24.64
N ARG A 165 -10.50 9.80 23.72
CA ARG A 165 -11.00 8.51 23.23
C ARG A 165 -10.23 7.97 22.01
N ASP A 166 -9.35 8.79 21.42
CA ASP A 166 -8.48 8.39 20.30
C ASP A 166 -7.05 8.01 20.73
N LEU A 167 -6.78 7.96 22.03
CA LEU A 167 -5.57 7.33 22.56
C LEU A 167 -5.95 5.92 23.02
N ARG A 168 -5.83 4.94 22.12
CA ARG A 168 -5.97 3.52 22.47
C ARG A 168 -4.62 2.93 22.84
N ASP A 169 -4.66 2.14 23.91
CA ASP A 169 -3.52 1.58 24.62
C ASP A 169 -2.54 0.82 23.71
N VAL A 170 -1.26 1.17 23.84
CA VAL A 170 -0.15 0.40 23.27
C VAL A 170 0.04 -0.82 24.16
N SER A 171 -0.63 -1.92 23.83
CA SER A 171 -0.34 -3.22 24.45
C SER A 171 0.98 -3.75 23.88
N THR A 172 2.06 -3.61 24.64
CA THR A 172 3.28 -4.37 24.46
C THR A 172 3.16 -5.68 25.24
N SER A 173 2.72 -6.76 24.60
CA SER A 173 3.10 -8.09 25.06
C SER A 173 3.07 -9.12 23.92
N PRO A 174 4.08 -10.00 23.82
CA PRO A 174 4.21 -11.00 22.77
C PRO A 174 3.57 -12.32 23.22
N ASP A 175 2.59 -12.83 22.47
CA ASP A 175 2.24 -14.24 22.57
C ASP A 175 1.89 -14.79 21.18
N ILE A 176 2.90 -15.36 20.54
CA ILE A 176 2.78 -16.18 19.34
C ILE A 176 2.60 -17.61 19.85
N ARG A 177 1.35 -18.08 19.94
CA ARG A 177 1.07 -19.48 20.22
C ARG A 177 -0.08 -19.98 19.35
N PHE A 178 0.33 -20.77 18.36
CA PHE A 178 -0.43 -21.82 17.65
C PHE A 178 -1.70 -21.38 16.90
N MET A 179 -1.58 -21.17 15.58
CA MET A 179 -2.74 -21.32 14.69
C MET A 179 -2.69 -22.68 13.99
N ASN A 180 -3.48 -23.60 14.54
CA ASN A 180 -4.01 -24.74 13.81
C ASN A 180 -4.98 -24.21 12.74
N PHE A 181 -4.73 -24.56 11.49
CA PHE A 181 -5.63 -24.34 10.36
C PHE A 181 -6.86 -25.23 10.49
N THR A 182 -7.91 -24.76 11.14
CA THR A 182 -9.31 -25.15 10.82
C THR A 182 -10.28 -24.20 11.50
N ASN A 183 -11.01 -23.43 10.69
CA ASN A 183 -12.34 -22.86 11.00
C ASN A 183 -12.46 -21.76 12.07
N ALA A 184 -11.56 -20.78 12.11
CA ALA A 184 -11.78 -19.53 12.83
C ALA A 184 -12.05 -18.37 11.85
N ARG A 185 -13.27 -18.33 11.30
CA ARG A 185 -13.83 -17.13 10.64
C ARG A 185 -14.45 -16.21 11.71
N GLU A 186 -13.68 -15.93 12.76
CA GLU A 186 -14.02 -14.93 13.75
C GLU A 186 -13.40 -13.61 13.32
N ASN A 187 -14.22 -12.56 13.36
CA ASN A 187 -13.93 -11.20 12.95
C ASN A 187 -12.70 -10.61 13.67
N LEU A 188 -11.49 -10.98 13.25
CA LEU A 188 -10.35 -10.09 13.32
C LEU A 188 -10.78 -8.85 12.55
N THR A 189 -10.91 -7.74 13.25
CA THR A 189 -11.20 -6.44 12.65
C THR A 189 -10.01 -6.12 11.75
N GLU A 190 -10.09 -6.55 10.48
CA GLU A 190 -9.06 -6.30 9.47
C GLU A 190 -8.82 -4.80 9.46
N LYS A 191 -7.61 -4.39 9.84
CA LYS A 191 -7.23 -2.97 9.80
C LYS A 191 -7.42 -2.51 8.36
N PRO A 192 -8.18 -1.42 8.10
CA PRO A 192 -8.35 -0.93 6.75
C PRO A 192 -6.96 -0.54 6.20
N ILE A 193 -6.71 -0.83 4.92
CA ILE A 193 -5.45 -0.52 4.26
C ILE A 193 -5.68 0.51 3.17
N ALA A 194 -4.79 1.50 3.06
CA ALA A 194 -4.87 2.52 2.02
C ALA A 194 -4.36 1.97 0.69
N ILE A 195 -5.17 2.07 -0.35
CA ILE A 195 -4.74 1.82 -1.73
C ILE A 195 -4.16 3.12 -2.28
N PRO A 196 -2.91 3.16 -2.75
CA PRO A 196 -2.32 4.35 -3.34
C PRO A 196 -3.00 4.72 -4.67
N GLU A 197 -2.90 5.98 -5.08
CA GLU A 197 -3.48 6.50 -6.32
C GLU A 197 -2.88 5.86 -7.59
N SER A 198 -1.72 5.25 -7.48
CA SER A 198 -1.08 4.49 -8.56
C SER A 198 -0.48 3.20 -8.02
N VAL A 199 -0.83 2.08 -8.65
CA VAL A 199 -0.45 0.73 -8.25
C VAL A 199 0.22 0.00 -9.41
N SER A 200 1.39 -0.57 -9.16
CA SER A 200 2.10 -1.43 -10.12
C SER A 200 2.23 -2.84 -9.54
N HIS A 201 1.62 -3.81 -10.21
CA HIS A 201 1.63 -5.21 -9.81
C HIS A 201 2.41 -6.06 -10.80
N VAL A 202 3.25 -6.93 -10.25
CA VAL A 202 4.05 -7.88 -11.02
C VAL A 202 3.57 -9.29 -10.68
N TRP A 203 3.10 -10.02 -11.68
CA TRP A 203 2.58 -11.37 -11.58
C TRP A 203 3.45 -12.35 -12.33
N VAL A 204 3.60 -13.54 -11.80
CA VAL A 204 4.39 -14.61 -12.43
C VAL A 204 3.47 -15.61 -13.09
N ALA A 205 3.80 -16.00 -14.31
CA ALA A 205 3.10 -17.04 -15.04
C ALA A 205 4.07 -17.99 -15.76
N GLU A 206 3.67 -19.25 -15.91
CA GLU A 206 4.42 -20.22 -16.71
C GLU A 206 4.21 -19.97 -18.21
N ASN A 207 2.96 -19.68 -18.61
CA ASN A 207 2.57 -19.34 -19.97
C ASN A 207 1.96 -17.94 -20.03
N ILE A 208 2.69 -16.99 -20.62
CA ILE A 208 2.27 -15.58 -20.72
C ILE A 208 0.98 -15.45 -21.54
N LYS A 209 0.81 -16.21 -22.61
CA LYS A 209 -0.37 -16.09 -23.48
C LYS A 209 -1.65 -16.47 -22.73
N GLU A 210 -1.61 -17.60 -22.03
CA GLU A 210 -2.71 -18.05 -21.18
C GLU A 210 -2.97 -17.06 -20.03
N ALA A 211 -1.91 -16.55 -19.41
CA ALA A 211 -2.01 -15.58 -18.33
C ALA A 211 -2.65 -14.26 -18.76
N VAL A 212 -2.36 -13.79 -19.97
CA VAL A 212 -2.96 -12.59 -20.56
C VAL A 212 -4.45 -12.81 -20.86
N GLU A 213 -4.82 -13.96 -21.42
CA GLU A 213 -6.23 -14.29 -21.68
C GLU A 213 -7.05 -14.41 -20.39
N LYS A 214 -6.48 -15.06 -19.35
CA LYS A 214 -7.11 -15.11 -18.02
C LYS A 214 -7.19 -13.72 -17.39
N ALA A 215 -6.13 -12.92 -17.47
CA ALA A 215 -6.15 -11.54 -16.97
C ALA A 215 -7.25 -10.72 -17.65
N ARG A 216 -7.39 -10.82 -18.97
CA ARG A 216 -8.47 -10.17 -19.73
C ARG A 216 -9.84 -10.59 -19.20
N ARG A 217 -10.06 -11.88 -18.96
CA ARG A 217 -11.31 -12.41 -18.39
C ARG A 217 -11.59 -11.85 -17.00
N CYS A 218 -10.62 -11.89 -16.08
CA CYS A 218 -10.76 -11.37 -14.72
C CYS A 218 -11.03 -9.85 -14.69
N LEU A 219 -10.40 -9.08 -15.59
CA LEU A 219 -10.64 -7.64 -15.71
C LEU A 219 -12.07 -7.34 -16.17
N ILE A 220 -12.59 -8.09 -17.15
CA ILE A 220 -13.97 -7.98 -17.60
C ILE A 220 -14.95 -8.35 -16.48
N GLU A 221 -14.68 -9.44 -15.76
CA GLU A 221 -15.49 -9.87 -14.62
C GLU A 221 -15.47 -8.85 -13.45
N ALA A 222 -14.34 -8.15 -13.26
CA ALA A 222 -14.24 -7.04 -12.33
C ALA A 222 -15.06 -5.80 -12.76
N GLY A 223 -15.62 -5.79 -13.98
CA GLY A 223 -16.46 -4.71 -14.51
C GLY A 223 -15.69 -3.68 -15.33
N ILE A 224 -14.52 -4.04 -15.89
CA ILE A 224 -13.75 -3.18 -16.79
C ILE A 224 -14.18 -3.48 -18.25
N PRO A 225 -14.50 -2.46 -19.07
CA PRO A 225 -14.86 -2.68 -20.47
C PRO A 225 -13.75 -3.39 -21.25
N GLY A 226 -14.11 -4.41 -22.04
CA GLY A 226 -13.12 -5.17 -22.82
C GLY A 226 -12.27 -4.33 -23.77
N ASP A 227 -12.85 -3.24 -24.29
CA ASP A 227 -12.25 -2.34 -25.28
C ASP A 227 -11.09 -1.50 -24.71
N SER A 228 -11.06 -1.28 -23.39
CA SER A 228 -9.95 -0.56 -22.74
C SER A 228 -8.75 -1.46 -22.44
N ILE A 229 -8.91 -2.79 -22.56
CA ILE A 229 -7.89 -3.77 -22.16
C ILE A 229 -6.95 -4.05 -23.33
N ASN A 230 -5.83 -3.33 -23.37
CA ASN A 230 -4.80 -3.46 -24.40
C ASN A 230 -3.46 -3.88 -23.79
N PHE A 231 -3.08 -5.14 -24.00
CA PHE A 231 -1.79 -5.65 -23.57
C PHE A 231 -0.71 -5.31 -24.59
N THR A 232 0.44 -4.86 -24.08
CA THR A 232 1.65 -4.62 -24.85
C THR A 232 2.68 -5.68 -24.47
N SER A 233 3.26 -6.36 -25.44
CA SER A 233 4.33 -7.34 -25.18
C SER A 233 5.68 -6.76 -25.59
N ASP A 234 6.68 -6.89 -24.72
CA ASP A 234 8.01 -6.36 -24.94
C ASP A 234 8.93 -7.31 -25.74
N GLY A 235 8.41 -8.46 -26.16
CA GLY A 235 9.17 -9.52 -26.85
C GLY A 235 10.23 -10.22 -25.98
N LYS A 236 10.43 -9.80 -24.73
CA LYS A 236 11.41 -10.34 -23.78
C LYS A 236 10.79 -11.27 -22.74
N GLY A 237 9.56 -11.72 -23.00
CA GLY A 237 8.79 -12.54 -22.06
C GLY A 237 8.07 -11.71 -20.99
N THR A 238 7.75 -10.44 -21.27
CA THR A 238 6.88 -9.63 -20.42
C THR A 238 5.65 -9.20 -21.21
N SER A 239 4.51 -9.15 -20.51
CA SER A 239 3.30 -8.50 -20.99
C SER A 239 2.89 -7.42 -20.00
N THR A 240 2.61 -6.22 -20.51
CA THR A 240 2.28 -5.04 -19.72
C THR A 240 0.96 -4.42 -20.14
N LEU A 241 0.19 -3.95 -19.17
CA LEU A 241 -1.09 -3.29 -19.36
C LEU A 241 -1.18 -2.11 -18.40
N SER A 242 -1.69 -0.98 -18.87
CA SER A 242 -1.96 0.21 -18.06
C SER A 242 -3.42 0.62 -18.22
N LEU A 243 -4.11 0.85 -17.11
CA LEU A 243 -5.53 1.17 -17.06
C LEU A 243 -5.80 2.19 -15.95
N ASP A 244 -6.83 3.02 -16.13
CA ASP A 244 -7.42 3.79 -15.03
C ASP A 244 -8.69 3.07 -14.57
N ILE A 245 -8.70 2.57 -13.34
CA ILE A 245 -9.79 1.77 -12.76
C ILE A 245 -10.11 2.27 -11.36
N ASN A 246 -11.27 1.90 -10.80
CA ASN A 246 -11.58 2.25 -9.42
C ASN A 246 -11.05 1.23 -8.41
N LYS A 247 -10.96 1.62 -7.14
CA LYS A 247 -10.49 0.75 -6.03
C LYS A 247 -11.26 -0.58 -5.95
N LYS A 248 -12.56 -0.56 -6.21
CA LYS A 248 -13.38 -1.77 -6.22
C LYS A 248 -12.99 -2.73 -7.35
N GLN A 249 -12.86 -2.23 -8.57
CA GLN A 249 -12.43 -3.00 -9.75
C GLN A 249 -11.04 -3.59 -9.53
N LEU A 250 -10.10 -2.81 -9.00
CA LEU A 250 -8.74 -3.27 -8.71
C LEU A 250 -8.74 -4.41 -7.68
N SER A 251 -9.41 -4.23 -6.54
CA SER A 251 -9.46 -5.27 -5.50
C SER A 251 -10.19 -6.54 -5.96
N SER A 252 -11.26 -6.41 -6.76
CA SER A 252 -11.93 -7.55 -7.40
C SER A 252 -11.01 -8.27 -8.38
N PHE A 253 -10.29 -7.54 -9.24
CA PHE A 253 -9.35 -8.14 -10.20
C PHE A 253 -8.25 -8.93 -9.49
N VAL A 254 -7.59 -8.33 -8.49
CA VAL A 254 -6.48 -8.96 -7.77
C VAL A 254 -6.91 -10.28 -7.12
N LYS A 255 -8.13 -10.33 -6.56
CA LYS A 255 -8.70 -11.56 -5.98
C LYS A 255 -8.98 -12.62 -7.04
N LEU A 256 -9.66 -12.24 -8.11
CA LEU A 256 -10.00 -13.16 -9.20
C LEU A 256 -8.73 -13.75 -9.84
N TYR A 257 -7.74 -12.90 -10.09
CA TYR A 257 -6.51 -13.31 -10.75
C TYR A 257 -5.63 -14.19 -9.85
N ALA A 258 -5.58 -13.92 -8.54
CA ALA A 258 -4.94 -14.81 -7.58
C ALA A 258 -5.67 -16.16 -7.44
N ASN A 259 -7.01 -16.16 -7.46
CA ASN A 259 -7.82 -17.39 -7.40
C ASN A 259 -7.59 -18.30 -8.62
N ASP A 260 -7.22 -17.73 -9.77
CA ASP A 260 -6.83 -18.47 -10.98
C ASP A 260 -5.42 -19.10 -10.88
N GLY A 261 -4.75 -18.98 -9.73
CA GLY A 261 -3.47 -19.62 -9.43
C GLY A 261 -2.24 -18.80 -9.81
N PHE A 262 -2.40 -17.51 -10.12
CA PHE A 262 -1.28 -16.61 -10.39
C PHE A 262 -0.71 -16.03 -9.11
N GLU A 263 0.62 -15.94 -9.05
CA GLU A 263 1.33 -15.43 -7.88
C GLU A 263 1.68 -13.95 -8.07
N LEU A 264 1.30 -13.12 -7.10
CA LEU A 264 1.64 -11.71 -7.03
C LEU A 264 2.99 -11.55 -6.31
N LEU A 265 3.99 -10.99 -7.00
CA LEU A 265 5.31 -10.70 -6.40
C LEU A 265 5.42 -9.30 -5.81
N SER A 266 4.55 -8.38 -6.24
CA SER A 266 4.62 -6.99 -5.80
C SER A 266 4.04 -6.86 -4.39
N PRO A 267 4.74 -6.19 -3.45
CA PRO A 267 4.19 -5.88 -2.13
C PRO A 267 3.16 -4.73 -2.18
N ALA A 268 2.88 -4.17 -3.37
CA ALA A 268 1.94 -3.06 -3.52
C ALA A 268 0.51 -3.49 -3.21
N GLN A 269 -0.25 -2.61 -2.55
CA GLN A 269 -1.63 -2.85 -2.19
C GLN A 269 -2.55 -2.62 -3.39
N PRO A 270 -3.67 -3.36 -3.53
CA PRO A 270 -4.20 -4.38 -2.61
C PRO A 270 -3.53 -5.75 -2.78
N GLN A 271 -3.48 -6.54 -1.70
CA GLN A 271 -3.09 -7.96 -1.73
C GLN A 271 -4.35 -8.86 -1.79
N PRO A 272 -4.29 -10.07 -2.37
CA PRO A 272 -5.45 -10.94 -2.57
C PRO A 272 -6.25 -11.26 -1.30
N GLU A 273 -5.58 -11.44 -0.17
CA GLU A 273 -6.17 -11.81 1.11
C GLU A 273 -6.93 -10.68 1.82
N GLN A 274 -6.80 -9.43 1.36
CA GLN A 274 -7.34 -8.26 2.05
C GLN A 274 -8.79 -7.97 1.67
N ASN A 275 -9.64 -7.67 2.65
CA ASN A 275 -11.06 -7.40 2.41
C ASN A 275 -11.48 -5.97 2.79
N VAL A 276 -10.65 -5.22 3.52
CA VAL A 276 -11.00 -3.89 4.04
C VAL A 276 -10.00 -2.84 3.57
N PHE A 277 -10.50 -1.77 2.92
CA PHE A 277 -9.69 -0.69 2.36
C PHE A 277 -10.17 0.69 2.84
N PHE A 278 -9.25 1.67 2.88
CA PHE A 278 -9.59 3.07 3.14
C PHE A 278 -10.05 3.81 1.86
N GLY A 279 -11.07 4.65 2.01
CA GLY A 279 -11.61 5.52 0.96
C GLY A 279 -12.91 5.01 0.35
N GLU A 280 -13.32 5.60 -0.77
CA GLU A 280 -14.53 5.21 -1.48
C GLU A 280 -14.23 4.16 -2.56
N ALA A 281 -15.19 3.26 -2.77
CA ALA A 281 -15.10 2.21 -3.79
C ALA A 281 -14.92 2.77 -5.23
N SER A 282 -15.43 3.99 -5.46
CA SER A 282 -15.39 4.73 -6.72
C SER A 282 -14.10 5.52 -6.95
N ASP A 283 -13.20 5.60 -5.97
CA ASP A 283 -11.96 6.37 -6.10
C ASP A 283 -11.12 5.83 -7.28
N PRO A 284 -10.65 6.70 -8.20
CA PRO A 284 -9.83 6.30 -9.32
C PRO A 284 -8.42 5.90 -8.87
N VAL A 285 -7.85 4.91 -9.55
CA VAL A 285 -6.52 4.36 -9.33
C VAL A 285 -5.89 4.08 -10.69
N GLY A 286 -4.71 4.66 -10.93
CA GLY A 286 -3.87 4.30 -12.06
C GLY A 286 -3.25 2.92 -11.83
N TYR A 287 -3.58 1.94 -12.66
CA TYR A 287 -3.16 0.56 -12.50
C TYR A 287 -2.21 0.12 -13.61
N GLU A 288 -1.07 -0.43 -13.23
CA GLU A 288 -0.11 -1.07 -14.13
C GLU A 288 0.03 -2.56 -13.77
N LEU A 289 -0.35 -3.43 -14.71
CA LEU A 289 -0.20 -4.87 -14.63
C LEU A 289 1.03 -5.30 -15.43
N LYS A 290 1.94 -6.03 -14.80
CA LYS A 290 3.09 -6.67 -15.45
C LYS A 290 3.05 -8.18 -15.22
N ILE A 291 3.03 -8.94 -16.30
CA ILE A 291 3.09 -10.41 -16.27
C ILE A 291 4.47 -10.84 -16.76
N VAL A 292 5.22 -11.59 -15.94
CA VAL A 292 6.56 -12.09 -16.24
C VAL A 292 6.56 -13.62 -16.32
N SER A 293 7.38 -14.18 -17.22
CA SER A 293 7.58 -15.64 -17.27
C SER A 293 8.41 -16.14 -16.09
N LYS A 294 7.99 -17.27 -15.50
CA LYS A 294 8.70 -17.98 -14.41
C LYS A 294 10.05 -18.56 -14.82
N ASN A 295 10.27 -18.82 -16.11
CA ASN A 295 11.45 -19.54 -16.63
C ASN A 295 12.60 -18.62 -17.04
N ARG A 296 12.95 -17.64 -16.21
CA ARG A 296 14.05 -16.70 -16.48
C ARG A 296 15.24 -16.88 -15.54
#